data_AF-A0A951S8Y6-F1
#
_entry.id   AF-A0A951S8Y6-F1
#
_cell.length_a   1.000
_cell.length_b   1.000
_cell.length_c   1.000
_cell.angle_alpha   90.00
_cell.angle_beta   90.00
_cell.angle_gamma   90.00
#
_symmetry.space_group_name_H-M   'P 1'
#
loop_
_entity.id
_entity.type
_entity.pdbx_description
1 polymer ?
#
loop_
_entity_poly.entity_id
_entity_poly.type
_entity_poly.pdbx_seq_one_letter_code
_entity_poly.pdbx_strand_id
1 'polypeptide(L)'
;QYFFPEHGDEPNLLEKALRFASNVAANENANQQSLFGGTASVTLAEPIIPACEQWSLIHKLKKEKEVVGMYLSGHPLDTYKLEFQYFVNSEIATVNDKKNNEISIAGIVVDSYEKVSQKNNKPYGGFTIEDYSGQLRIMMWSEEYLKYRHLLSNGQMLYVKGRMKPSFKDQNQYDFSVQSIFLLADVREKFVKSVHVELNADKINKSFIQQFSQFVNTNKGAFDLKLNLYDELLKYKVTAHSRSYKINLDNSVIKELDSMGVSFKINSQT
;
A
#
# COMPACT_ATOMS: atom_id res chain seq x y z
N GLN A 1 20.39 5.74 7.82
CA GLN A 1 21.85 5.91 7.91
C GLN A 1 22.24 7.31 8.36
N TYR A 2 21.97 8.37 7.60
CA TYR A 2 22.36 9.74 7.98
C TYR A 2 21.74 10.26 9.29
N PHE A 3 20.50 9.86 9.59
CA PHE A 3 19.77 10.25 10.81
C PHE A 3 19.87 9.22 11.95
N PHE A 4 20.68 8.18 11.80
CA PHE A 4 20.73 7.09 12.80
C PHE A 4 21.71 7.46 13.93
N PRO A 5 21.26 7.52 15.20
CA PRO A 5 22.16 7.56 16.36
C PRO A 5 22.53 6.13 16.77
N GLU A 6 23.82 5.85 16.98
CA GLU A 6 24.29 4.53 17.43
C GLU A 6 23.86 4.22 18.88
N HIS A 7 23.79 5.27 19.72
CA HIS A 7 23.30 5.22 21.10
C HIS A 7 22.47 6.48 21.39
N GLY A 8 21.49 6.39 22.31
CA GLY A 8 20.39 7.36 22.45
C GLY A 8 20.78 8.84 22.47
N ASP A 9 21.88 9.20 23.14
CA ASP A 9 22.39 10.59 23.25
C ASP A 9 23.60 10.89 22.32
N GLU A 10 24.00 9.94 21.47
CA GLU A 10 25.08 10.19 20.52
C GLU A 10 24.61 11.03 19.32
N PRO A 11 25.46 11.97 18.84
CA PRO A 11 25.17 12.74 17.65
C PRO A 11 25.01 11.81 16.44
N ASN A 12 24.00 12.04 15.62
CA ASN A 12 23.81 11.29 14.38
C ASN A 12 24.96 11.53 13.38
N LEU A 13 25.04 10.72 12.33
CA LEU A 13 26.10 10.85 11.32
C LEU A 13 26.18 12.25 10.68
N LEU A 14 25.03 12.90 10.44
CA LEU A 14 24.99 14.27 9.92
C LEU A 14 25.69 15.25 10.86
N GLU A 15 25.44 15.16 12.16
CA GLU A 15 26.11 15.97 13.17
C GLU A 15 27.60 15.63 13.30
N LYS A 16 27.96 14.34 13.29
CA LYS A 16 29.37 13.89 13.26
C LYS A 16 30.09 14.47 12.03
N ALA A 17 29.45 14.46 10.86
CA ALA A 17 29.98 15.02 9.61
C ALA A 17 30.08 16.55 9.62
N LEU A 18 29.07 17.26 10.14
CA LEU A 18 29.10 18.72 10.28
C LEU A 18 30.21 19.18 11.24
N ARG A 19 30.39 18.47 12.36
CA ARG A 19 31.49 18.73 13.31
C ARG A 19 32.86 18.49 12.67
N PHE A 20 33.00 17.40 11.92
CA PHE A 20 34.21 17.10 11.17
C PHE A 20 34.52 18.22 10.16
N ALA A 21 33.55 18.64 9.34
CA ALA A 21 33.72 19.71 8.37
C ALA A 21 34.10 21.05 9.03
N SER A 22 33.47 21.39 10.15
CA SER A 22 33.80 22.60 10.92
C SER A 22 35.24 22.56 11.46
N ASN A 23 35.68 21.41 11.98
CA ASN A 23 37.04 21.23 12.49
C ASN A 23 38.10 21.29 11.38
N VAL A 24 37.82 20.74 10.20
CA VAL A 24 38.70 20.85 9.03
C VAL A 24 38.83 22.32 8.61
N ALA A 25 37.72 23.04 8.47
CA ALA A 25 37.74 24.46 8.12
C ALA A 25 38.46 25.33 9.17
N ALA A 26 38.30 25.02 10.46
CA ALA A 26 39.00 25.70 11.54
C ALA A 26 40.53 25.43 11.50
N ASN A 27 40.94 24.18 11.25
CA ASN A 27 42.34 23.81 11.13
C ASN A 27 43.01 24.45 9.91
N GLU A 28 42.33 24.55 8.77
CA GLU A 28 42.86 25.26 7.60
C GLU A 28 43.08 26.75 7.88
N ASN A 29 42.10 27.42 8.51
CA ASN A 29 42.22 28.82 8.91
C ASN A 29 43.36 29.04 9.93
N ALA A 30 43.51 28.14 10.90
CA ALA A 30 44.57 28.21 11.90
C ALA A 30 45.97 28.00 11.29
N ASN A 31 46.11 27.06 10.35
CA ASN A 31 47.37 26.83 9.65
C ASN A 31 47.78 28.00 8.74
N GLN A 32 46.83 28.74 8.16
CA GLN A 32 47.13 29.96 7.39
C GLN A 32 47.64 31.12 8.25
N GLN A 33 47.28 31.17 9.53
CA GLN A 33 47.75 32.19 10.48
C GLN A 33 49.09 31.82 11.14
N SER A 34 49.57 30.59 10.96
CA SER A 34 50.83 30.11 11.54
C SER A 34 52.01 30.30 10.57
N LEU A 35 52.67 31.45 10.65
CA LEU A 35 53.86 31.79 9.84
C LEU A 35 55.17 31.16 10.34
N PHE A 36 55.15 30.47 11.47
CA PHE A 36 56.34 29.86 12.08
C PHE A 36 56.11 28.38 12.38
N GLY A 37 56.29 27.57 11.34
CA GLY A 37 56.86 26.21 11.43
C GLY A 37 56.24 25.27 12.47
N GLY A 38 55.16 24.61 12.07
CA GLY A 38 54.66 23.42 12.76
C GLY A 38 53.64 22.69 11.91
N THR A 39 54.05 22.12 10.77
CA THR A 39 53.18 21.27 9.95
C THR A 39 52.99 19.90 10.60
N ALA A 40 52.34 19.87 11.76
CA ALA A 40 51.62 18.69 12.18
C ALA A 40 50.32 18.69 11.36
N SER A 41 50.33 18.03 10.20
CA SER A 41 49.09 17.69 9.52
C SER A 41 48.30 16.79 10.46
N VAL A 42 47.42 17.38 11.27
CA VAL A 42 46.46 16.63 12.07
C VAL A 42 45.54 15.95 11.06
N THR A 43 45.84 14.69 10.74
CA THR A 43 44.91 13.82 10.01
C THR A 43 43.70 13.62 10.89
N LEU A 44 42.70 14.48 10.68
CA LEU A 44 41.42 14.38 11.34
C LEU A 44 40.78 13.07 10.87
N ALA A 45 40.45 12.18 11.81
CA ALA A 45 39.85 10.90 11.46
C ALA A 45 38.45 11.13 10.89
N GLU A 46 38.21 10.62 9.69
CA GLU A 46 36.89 10.70 9.05
C GLU A 46 35.84 9.97 9.90
N PRO A 47 34.63 10.53 10.04
CA PRO A 47 33.56 9.88 10.77
C PRO A 47 33.14 8.60 10.06
N ILE A 48 33.20 7.48 10.78
CA ILE A 48 32.79 6.17 10.26
C ILE A 48 31.27 6.15 10.09
N ILE A 49 30.82 5.64 8.96
CA ILE A 49 29.39 5.49 8.68
C ILE A 49 28.87 4.27 9.45
N PRO A 50 27.93 4.45 10.40
CA PRO A 50 27.38 3.33 11.15
C PRO A 50 26.61 2.37 10.23
N ALA A 51 26.73 1.08 10.51
CA ALA A 51 25.84 0.07 9.95
C ALA A 51 24.49 0.20 10.65
N CYS A 52 23.45 0.57 9.89
CA CYS A 52 22.10 0.67 10.41
C CYS A 52 21.15 -0.12 9.51
N GLU A 53 20.05 -0.59 10.08
CA GLU A 53 18.98 -1.18 9.29
C GLU A 53 18.43 -0.16 8.29
N GLN A 54 18.13 -0.65 7.09
CA GLN A 54 17.42 0.17 6.10
C GLN A 54 16.02 0.49 6.61
N TRP A 55 15.55 1.71 6.33
CA TRP A 55 14.17 2.06 6.65
C TRP A 55 13.21 1.12 5.92
N SER A 56 12.17 0.68 6.62
CA SER A 56 11.04 0.03 5.97
C SER A 56 10.47 0.94 4.89
N LEU A 57 9.93 0.35 3.82
CA LEU A 57 9.37 1.11 2.70
C LEU A 57 8.37 2.17 3.17
N ILE A 58 7.48 1.82 4.09
CA ILE A 58 6.48 2.73 4.65
C ILE A 58 7.13 3.91 5.38
N HIS A 59 8.17 3.65 6.19
CA HIS A 59 8.86 4.72 6.91
C HIS A 59 9.60 5.64 5.93
N LYS A 60 10.26 5.08 4.92
CA LYS A 60 10.91 5.83 3.85
C LYS A 60 9.93 6.75 3.12
N LEU A 61 8.80 6.19 2.66
CA LEU A 61 7.77 6.94 1.94
C LEU A 61 7.15 8.04 2.81
N LYS A 62 6.92 7.78 4.10
CA LYS A 62 6.44 8.80 5.04
C LYS A 62 7.42 9.98 5.14
N LYS A 63 8.72 9.69 5.22
CA LYS A 63 9.77 10.72 5.27
C LYS A 63 9.91 11.48 3.96
N GLU A 64 9.78 10.81 2.82
CA GLU A 64 9.73 11.48 1.50
C GLU A 64 8.57 12.47 1.42
N LYS A 65 7.37 12.06 1.85
CA LYS A 65 6.19 12.93 1.89
C LYS A 65 6.38 14.13 2.85
N GLU A 66 7.00 13.91 4.01
CA GLU A 66 7.25 14.96 5.01
C GLU A 66 8.24 16.02 4.51
N VAL A 67 9.31 15.61 3.82
CA VAL A 67 10.38 16.52 3.39
C VAL A 67 10.11 17.14 2.02
N VAL A 68 9.63 16.36 1.06
CA VAL A 68 9.47 16.78 -0.35
C VAL A 68 8.02 17.10 -0.70
N GLY A 69 7.05 16.64 0.11
CA GLY A 69 5.63 16.82 -0.17
C GLY A 69 5.03 15.80 -1.15
N MET A 70 5.85 14.89 -1.70
CA MET A 70 5.43 13.83 -2.63
C MET A 70 6.21 12.53 -2.40
N TYR A 71 5.69 11.40 -2.89
CA TYR A 71 6.39 10.11 -2.85
C TYR A 71 7.27 9.96 -4.10
N LEU A 72 8.56 9.65 -3.92
CA LEU A 72 9.52 9.54 -5.05
C LEU A 72 9.85 8.07 -5.33
N SER A 73 10.04 7.27 -4.29
CA SER A 73 10.53 5.89 -4.43
C SER A 73 9.44 4.87 -4.76
N GLY A 74 8.16 5.23 -4.63
CA GLY A 74 7.01 4.34 -4.83
C GLY A 74 5.75 4.87 -4.17
N HIS A 75 4.62 4.19 -4.29
CA HIS A 75 3.36 4.60 -3.66
C HIS A 75 3.05 3.69 -2.45
N PRO A 76 2.55 4.20 -1.31
CA PRO A 76 2.21 3.33 -0.18
C PRO A 76 1.17 2.26 -0.52
N LEU A 77 0.31 2.54 -1.51
CA LEU A 77 -0.68 1.60 -2.06
C LEU A 77 -0.07 0.46 -2.88
N ASP A 78 1.23 0.48 -3.20
CA ASP A 78 1.88 -0.57 -3.99
C ASP A 78 1.80 -1.95 -3.32
N THR A 79 1.69 -1.96 -1.98
CA THR A 79 1.47 -3.19 -1.20
C THR A 79 0.13 -3.85 -1.53
N TYR A 80 -0.85 -3.08 -2.01
CA TYR A 80 -2.23 -3.46 -2.24
C TYR A 80 -2.61 -3.54 -3.73
N LYS A 81 -1.64 -3.72 -4.63
CA LYS A 81 -1.88 -3.78 -6.09
C LYS A 81 -2.94 -4.81 -6.48
N LEU A 82 -2.97 -5.95 -5.80
CA LEU A 82 -3.95 -7.00 -6.05
C LEU A 82 -5.37 -6.53 -5.72
N GLU A 83 -5.52 -5.78 -4.64
CA GLU A 83 -6.81 -5.25 -4.23
C GLU A 83 -7.34 -4.26 -5.27
N PHE A 84 -6.46 -3.41 -5.77
CA PHE A 84 -6.77 -2.52 -6.89
C PHE A 84 -7.14 -3.28 -8.16
N GLN A 85 -6.41 -4.35 -8.48
CA GLN A 85 -6.67 -5.12 -9.69
C GLN A 85 -8.00 -5.88 -9.66
N TYR A 86 -8.37 -6.46 -8.51
CA TYR A 86 -9.49 -7.42 -8.43
C TYR A 86 -10.75 -6.88 -7.76
N PHE A 87 -10.67 -5.84 -6.92
CA PHE A 87 -11.83 -5.34 -6.16
C PHE A 87 -12.18 -3.88 -6.46
N VAL A 88 -11.25 -3.09 -6.99
CA VAL A 88 -11.50 -1.70 -7.40
C VAL A 88 -11.99 -1.69 -8.85
N ASN A 89 -13.09 -1.00 -9.10
CA ASN A 89 -13.71 -0.94 -10.43
C ASN A 89 -13.66 0.47 -11.05
N SER A 90 -13.13 1.45 -10.30
CA SER A 90 -12.97 2.81 -10.77
C SER A 90 -11.75 3.46 -10.18
N GLU A 91 -11.03 4.17 -11.04
CA GLU A 91 -10.05 5.17 -10.62
C GLU A 91 -10.78 6.38 -10.04
N ILE A 92 -10.17 7.01 -9.05
CA ILE A 92 -10.71 8.19 -8.37
C ILE A 92 -10.92 9.36 -9.35
N ALA A 93 -9.99 9.59 -10.29
CA ALA A 93 -10.08 10.69 -11.24
C ALA A 93 -11.32 10.64 -12.15
N THR A 94 -11.79 9.43 -12.47
CA THR A 94 -12.91 9.18 -13.41
C THR A 94 -14.24 8.90 -12.72
N VAL A 95 -14.27 8.94 -11.39
CA VAL A 95 -15.40 8.49 -10.58
C VAL A 95 -16.69 9.27 -10.90
N ASN A 96 -16.56 10.56 -11.20
CA ASN A 96 -17.68 11.47 -11.45
C ASN A 96 -18.41 11.17 -12.77
N ASP A 97 -17.74 10.50 -13.71
CA ASP A 97 -18.32 10.15 -15.02
C ASP A 97 -19.22 8.91 -14.94
N LYS A 98 -19.07 8.11 -13.88
CA LYS A 98 -19.83 6.86 -13.69
C LYS A 98 -21.14 7.13 -12.97
N LYS A 99 -22.22 7.25 -13.74
CA LYS A 99 -23.59 7.42 -13.22
C LYS A 99 -24.28 6.08 -13.00
N ASN A 100 -24.99 5.93 -11.88
CA ASN A 100 -25.87 4.80 -11.54
C ASN A 100 -25.25 3.39 -11.39
N ASN A 101 -23.92 3.24 -11.50
CA ASN A 101 -23.25 1.97 -11.22
C ASN A 101 -22.79 1.89 -9.76
N GLU A 102 -22.64 0.66 -9.26
CA GLU A 102 -21.89 0.44 -8.03
C GLU A 102 -20.41 0.74 -8.29
N ILE A 103 -19.83 1.57 -7.45
CA ILE A 103 -18.47 2.05 -7.59
C ILE A 103 -17.67 1.59 -6.37
N SER A 104 -16.52 1.01 -6.65
CA SER A 104 -15.54 0.60 -5.67
C SER A 104 -14.24 1.33 -5.96
N ILE A 105 -13.79 2.17 -5.02
CA ILE A 105 -12.52 2.90 -5.06
C ILE A 105 -11.66 2.48 -3.87
N ALA A 106 -10.35 2.68 -3.96
CA ALA A 106 -9.44 2.52 -2.84
C ALA A 106 -8.37 3.61 -2.87
N GLY A 107 -7.79 3.93 -1.71
CA GLY A 107 -6.81 4.99 -1.60
C GLY A 107 -6.39 5.29 -0.17
N ILE A 108 -5.57 6.33 -0.01
CA ILE A 108 -5.08 6.81 1.28
C ILE A 108 -5.89 8.04 1.69
N VAL A 109 -6.33 8.08 2.95
CA VAL A 109 -6.94 9.29 3.51
C VAL A 109 -5.85 10.35 3.70
N VAL A 110 -5.97 11.49 3.01
CA VAL A 110 -5.00 12.58 3.09
C VAL A 110 -5.49 13.73 3.97
N ASP A 111 -6.80 13.88 4.11
CA ASP A 111 -7.43 14.88 4.98
C ASP A 111 -8.76 14.36 5.52
N SER A 112 -9.14 14.83 6.71
CA SER A 112 -10.39 14.49 7.37
C SER A 112 -10.85 15.61 8.30
N TYR A 113 -12.17 15.83 8.37
CA TYR A 113 -12.74 16.82 9.25
C TYR A 113 -14.06 16.37 9.86
N GLU A 114 -14.35 16.87 11.06
CA GLU A 114 -15.59 16.70 11.78
C GLU A 114 -16.25 18.06 12.03
N LYS A 115 -17.57 18.12 11.91
CA LYS A 115 -18.41 19.27 12.24
C LYS A 115 -19.69 18.81 12.91
N VAL A 116 -20.36 19.72 13.62
CA VAL A 116 -21.69 19.48 14.18
C VAL A 116 -22.73 20.27 13.39
N SER A 117 -23.81 19.61 12.98
CA SER A 117 -24.89 20.24 12.23
C SER A 117 -25.73 21.13 13.14
N GLN A 118 -25.88 22.40 12.76
CA GLN A 118 -26.68 23.37 13.51
C GLN A 118 -28.19 23.04 13.52
N LYS A 119 -28.68 22.25 12.55
CA LYS A 119 -30.12 21.96 12.41
C LYS A 119 -30.60 20.83 13.32
N ASN A 120 -29.78 19.82 13.54
CA ASN A 120 -30.16 18.59 14.25
C ASN A 120 -29.16 18.17 15.33
N ASN A 121 -28.14 19.01 15.60
CA ASN A 121 -27.06 18.77 16.56
C ASN A 121 -26.32 17.43 16.37
N LYS A 122 -26.38 16.84 15.17
CA LYS A 122 -25.69 15.60 14.85
C LYS A 122 -24.31 15.87 14.25
N PRO A 123 -23.28 15.09 14.61
CA PRO A 123 -21.98 15.20 13.96
C PRO A 123 -22.07 14.73 12.51
N TYR A 124 -21.33 15.40 11.63
CA TYR A 124 -21.11 15.03 10.25
C TYR A 124 -19.66 15.33 9.90
N GLY A 125 -19.16 14.75 8.84
CA GLY A 125 -17.76 14.93 8.48
C GLY A 125 -17.50 14.63 7.03
N GLY A 126 -16.24 14.73 6.67
CA GLY A 126 -15.79 14.32 5.35
C GLY A 126 -14.32 13.96 5.41
N PHE A 127 -13.89 13.25 4.38
CA PHE A 127 -12.50 12.88 4.20
C PHE A 127 -12.16 12.99 2.72
N THR A 128 -10.87 13.20 2.46
CA THR A 128 -10.30 13.21 1.11
C THR A 128 -9.48 11.94 0.96
N ILE A 129 -9.80 11.14 -0.05
CA ILE A 129 -9.09 9.91 -0.39
C ILE A 129 -8.29 10.14 -1.67
N GLU A 130 -7.04 9.68 -1.69
CA GLU A 130 -6.09 9.81 -2.79
C GLU A 130 -5.63 8.43 -3.29
N ASP A 131 -5.63 8.23 -4.62
CA ASP A 131 -5.04 7.07 -5.29
C ASP A 131 -3.97 7.51 -6.30
N TYR A 132 -3.52 6.59 -7.16
CA TYR A 132 -2.54 6.87 -8.22
C TYR A 132 -3.03 7.89 -9.27
N SER A 133 -4.35 8.07 -9.41
CA SER A 133 -5.00 8.87 -10.45
C SER A 133 -5.37 10.28 -9.96
N GLY A 134 -5.75 10.43 -8.69
CA GLY A 134 -6.18 11.71 -8.15
C GLY A 134 -6.82 11.63 -6.76
N GLN A 135 -7.57 12.67 -6.43
CA GLN A 135 -8.20 12.84 -5.12
C GLN A 135 -9.72 12.98 -5.25
N LEU A 136 -10.45 12.41 -4.31
CA LEU A 136 -11.90 12.59 -4.17
C LEU A 136 -12.25 12.98 -2.74
N ARG A 137 -13.01 14.07 -2.62
CA ARG A 137 -13.60 14.49 -1.35
C ARG A 137 -14.96 13.83 -1.16
N ILE A 138 -15.11 13.12 -0.06
CA ILE A 138 -16.33 12.40 0.30
C ILE A 138 -16.90 13.03 1.57
N MET A 139 -18.19 13.35 1.55
CA MET A 139 -18.92 13.88 2.70
C MET A 139 -19.89 12.83 3.22
N MET A 140 -19.94 12.65 4.53
CA MET A 140 -20.76 11.66 5.21
C MET A 140 -21.62 12.34 6.27
N TRP A 141 -22.87 11.90 6.40
CA TRP A 141 -23.86 12.58 7.24
C TRP A 141 -24.30 11.71 8.41
N SER A 142 -24.36 12.31 9.61
CA SER A 142 -25.01 11.75 10.80
C SER A 142 -24.58 10.31 11.09
N GLU A 143 -25.50 9.35 10.97
CA GLU A 143 -25.28 7.93 11.29
C GLU A 143 -24.15 7.30 10.46
N GLU A 144 -24.04 7.69 9.19
CA GLU A 144 -23.03 7.15 8.29
C GLU A 144 -21.63 7.57 8.73
N TYR A 145 -21.47 8.85 9.10
CA TYR A 145 -20.21 9.38 9.62
C TYR A 145 -19.84 8.71 10.95
N LEU A 146 -20.78 8.64 11.90
CA LEU A 146 -20.55 8.01 13.20
C LEU A 146 -20.10 6.55 13.08
N LYS A 147 -20.67 5.80 12.12
CA LYS A 147 -20.29 4.41 11.85
C LYS A 147 -18.83 4.27 11.44
N TYR A 148 -18.32 5.15 10.58
CA TYR A 148 -16.99 4.98 9.97
C TYR A 148 -15.91 5.94 10.50
N ARG A 149 -16.24 6.89 11.38
CA ARG A 149 -15.30 7.94 11.87
C ARG A 149 -13.95 7.40 12.36
N HIS A 150 -13.94 6.20 12.94
CA HIS A 150 -12.74 5.56 13.48
C HIS A 150 -11.74 5.13 12.39
N LEU A 151 -12.20 4.98 11.15
CA LEU A 151 -11.38 4.61 9.99
C LEU A 151 -10.83 5.81 9.23
N LEU A 152 -11.39 7.01 9.43
CA LEU A 152 -11.13 8.19 8.58
C LEU A 152 -9.90 9.00 8.99
N SER A 153 -8.94 8.40 9.71
CA SER A 153 -7.73 9.12 10.13
C SER A 153 -6.73 9.26 8.98
N ASN A 154 -6.00 10.37 8.95
CA ASN A 154 -5.00 10.63 7.90
C ASN A 154 -3.94 9.52 7.87
N GLY A 155 -3.60 9.06 6.66
CA GLY A 155 -2.69 7.96 6.40
C GLY A 155 -3.35 6.57 6.38
N GLN A 156 -4.64 6.45 6.73
CA GLN A 156 -5.36 5.18 6.62
C GLN A 156 -5.59 4.81 5.15
N MET A 157 -5.42 3.54 4.83
CA MET A 157 -5.70 3.00 3.49
C MET A 157 -7.06 2.34 3.51
N LEU A 158 -7.98 2.88 2.74
CA LEU A 158 -9.38 2.47 2.76
C LEU A 158 -9.82 1.95 1.40
N TYR A 159 -10.72 0.98 1.44
CA TYR A 159 -11.55 0.55 0.33
C TYR A 159 -12.97 1.05 0.57
N VAL A 160 -13.52 1.78 -0.40
CA VAL A 160 -14.81 2.46 -0.29
C VAL A 160 -15.73 1.99 -1.41
N LYS A 161 -16.86 1.41 -1.04
CA LYS A 161 -17.97 1.08 -1.93
C LYS A 161 -19.06 2.12 -1.82
N GLY A 162 -19.60 2.53 -2.95
CA GLY A 162 -20.65 3.52 -3.02
C GLY A 162 -21.21 3.70 -4.42
N ARG A 163 -21.85 4.85 -4.64
CA ARG A 163 -22.44 5.24 -5.92
C ARG A 163 -22.53 6.75 -6.04
N MET A 164 -22.41 7.27 -7.25
CA MET A 164 -22.70 8.68 -7.51
C MET A 164 -24.21 8.91 -7.39
N LYS A 165 -24.61 9.89 -6.57
CA LYS A 165 -26.00 10.37 -6.46
C LYS A 165 -26.07 11.87 -6.74
N PRO A 166 -27.17 12.39 -7.28
CA PRO A 166 -27.38 13.82 -7.37
C PRO A 166 -27.18 14.48 -6.00
N SER A 167 -26.47 15.60 -5.97
CA SER A 167 -26.20 16.32 -4.72
C SER A 167 -27.50 16.89 -4.16
N PHE A 168 -27.59 16.93 -2.83
CA PHE A 168 -28.71 17.57 -2.13
C PHE A 168 -28.70 19.10 -2.28
N LYS A 169 -27.54 19.71 -2.61
CA LYS A 169 -27.40 21.17 -2.76
C LYS A 169 -27.63 21.63 -4.20
N ASP A 170 -27.15 20.86 -5.17
CA ASP A 170 -27.22 21.18 -6.59
C ASP A 170 -27.52 19.90 -7.38
N GLN A 171 -28.70 19.82 -8.01
CA GLN A 171 -29.13 18.64 -8.76
C GLN A 171 -28.31 18.42 -10.05
N ASN A 172 -27.52 19.40 -10.49
CA ASN A 172 -26.60 19.24 -11.62
C ASN A 172 -25.25 18.63 -11.21
N GLN A 173 -24.97 18.54 -9.92
CA GLN A 173 -23.76 17.93 -9.37
C GLN A 173 -24.06 16.56 -8.79
N TYR A 174 -23.05 15.70 -8.75
CA TYR A 174 -23.16 14.38 -8.16
C TYR A 174 -22.17 14.27 -7.00
N ASP A 175 -22.66 13.76 -5.87
CA ASP A 175 -21.86 13.43 -4.70
C ASP A 175 -21.66 11.91 -4.63
N PHE A 176 -20.47 11.48 -4.21
CA PHE A 176 -20.20 10.08 -3.93
C PHE A 176 -20.90 9.66 -2.62
N SER A 177 -21.99 8.90 -2.74
CA SER A 177 -22.70 8.34 -1.59
C SER A 177 -22.04 7.02 -1.20
N VAL A 178 -21.45 7.00 -0.01
CA VAL A 178 -20.84 5.79 0.55
C VAL A 178 -21.93 4.76 0.90
N GLN A 179 -21.59 3.49 0.76
CA GLN A 179 -22.38 2.34 1.19
C GLN A 179 -21.60 1.55 2.23
N SER A 180 -20.31 1.31 1.98
CA SER A 180 -19.43 0.65 2.93
C SER A 180 -17.98 1.09 2.81
N ILE A 181 -17.28 1.08 3.95
CA ILE A 181 -15.86 1.37 4.06
C ILE A 181 -15.20 0.20 4.79
N PHE A 182 -14.06 -0.24 4.26
CA PHE A 182 -13.22 -1.27 4.84
C PHE A 182 -11.77 -0.79 4.88
N LEU A 183 -11.00 -1.24 5.87
CA LEU A 183 -9.54 -1.13 5.78
C LEU A 183 -9.06 -1.94 4.59
N LEU A 184 -8.14 -1.38 3.80
CA LEU A 184 -7.62 -2.05 2.61
C LEU A 184 -6.94 -3.38 2.97
N ALA A 185 -6.35 -3.46 4.17
CA ALA A 185 -5.79 -4.69 4.75
C ALA A 185 -6.81 -5.83 4.93
N ASP A 186 -8.08 -5.51 5.19
CA ASP A 186 -9.11 -6.52 5.47
C ASP A 186 -9.80 -7.02 4.19
N VAL A 187 -9.60 -6.33 3.06
CA VAL A 187 -10.34 -6.57 1.82
C VAL A 187 -10.16 -8.00 1.31
N ARG A 188 -8.93 -8.53 1.37
CA ARG A 188 -8.66 -9.92 0.93
C ARG A 188 -9.44 -10.92 1.76
N GLU A 189 -9.33 -10.82 3.09
CA GLU A 189 -10.00 -11.74 4.00
C GLU A 189 -11.53 -11.69 3.85
N LYS A 190 -12.08 -10.49 3.64
CA LYS A 190 -13.53 -10.29 3.56
C LYS A 190 -14.13 -10.69 2.21
N PHE A 191 -13.45 -10.43 1.11
CA PHE A 191 -14.06 -10.59 -0.22
C PHE A 191 -13.55 -11.81 -0.99
N VAL A 192 -12.38 -12.37 -0.68
CA VAL A 192 -11.91 -13.59 -1.36
C VAL A 192 -12.63 -14.82 -0.79
N LYS A 193 -13.37 -15.53 -1.62
CA LYS A 193 -13.95 -16.84 -1.25
C LYS A 193 -13.00 -18.00 -1.54
N SER A 194 -12.44 -18.00 -2.75
CA SER A 194 -11.61 -19.10 -3.22
C SER A 194 -10.69 -18.64 -4.35
N VAL A 195 -9.49 -19.20 -4.39
CA VAL A 195 -8.52 -19.01 -5.47
C VAL A 195 -8.68 -20.15 -6.47
N HIS A 196 -8.92 -19.82 -7.74
CA HIS A 196 -9.10 -20.78 -8.82
C HIS A 196 -7.85 -20.78 -9.68
N VAL A 197 -7.10 -21.86 -9.65
CA VAL A 197 -5.90 -22.03 -10.46
C VAL A 197 -6.29 -22.73 -11.76
N GLU A 198 -5.93 -22.16 -12.90
CA GLU A 198 -6.25 -22.68 -14.23
C GLU A 198 -5.03 -23.42 -14.79
N LEU A 199 -5.18 -24.74 -14.96
CA LEU A 199 -4.12 -25.66 -15.37
C LEU A 199 -4.46 -26.29 -16.72
N ASN A 200 -3.54 -26.18 -17.67
CA ASN A 200 -3.62 -26.94 -18.91
C ASN A 200 -3.26 -28.40 -18.63
N ALA A 201 -4.15 -29.34 -18.97
CA ALA A 201 -4.00 -30.77 -18.73
C ALA A 201 -2.71 -31.35 -19.34
N ASP A 202 -2.27 -30.85 -20.50
CA ASP A 202 -1.07 -31.32 -21.20
C ASP A 202 0.23 -31.00 -20.44
N LYS A 203 0.20 -29.95 -19.61
CA LYS A 203 1.35 -29.53 -18.80
C LYS A 203 1.45 -30.29 -17.48
N ILE A 204 0.46 -31.12 -17.15
CA ILE A 204 0.43 -31.86 -15.89
C ILE A 204 1.24 -33.14 -16.02
N ASN A 205 2.44 -33.12 -15.46
CA ASN A 205 3.31 -34.28 -15.32
C ASN A 205 3.67 -34.54 -13.85
N LYS A 206 4.36 -35.65 -13.57
CA LYS A 206 4.75 -36.01 -12.19
C LYS A 206 5.61 -34.94 -11.51
N SER A 207 6.51 -34.29 -12.25
CA SER A 207 7.36 -33.21 -11.72
C SER A 207 6.53 -31.99 -11.34
N PHE A 208 5.59 -31.59 -12.20
CA PHE A 208 4.68 -30.49 -11.94
C PHE A 208 3.82 -30.78 -10.70
N ILE A 209 3.26 -31.98 -10.58
CA ILE A 209 2.45 -32.36 -9.42
C ILE A 209 3.27 -32.26 -8.12
N GLN A 210 4.53 -32.70 -8.13
CA GLN A 210 5.42 -32.59 -6.96
C GLN A 210 5.71 -31.13 -6.60
N GLN A 211 6.08 -30.31 -7.60
CA GLN A 211 6.35 -28.88 -7.41
C GLN A 211 5.11 -28.14 -6.89
N PHE A 212 3.95 -28.36 -7.51
CA PHE A 212 2.70 -27.73 -7.12
C PHE A 212 2.25 -28.19 -5.72
N SER A 213 2.44 -29.47 -5.37
CA SER A 213 2.14 -29.97 -4.03
C SER A 213 3.04 -29.33 -2.96
N GLN A 214 4.32 -29.11 -3.26
CA GLN A 214 5.25 -28.41 -2.38
C GLN A 214 4.86 -26.94 -2.23
N PHE A 215 4.50 -26.29 -3.32
CA PHE A 215 4.00 -24.92 -3.36
C PHE A 215 2.79 -24.73 -2.44
N VAL A 216 1.76 -25.57 -2.58
CA VAL A 216 0.55 -25.50 -1.74
C VAL A 216 0.87 -25.74 -0.27
N ASN A 217 1.80 -26.64 0.04
CA ASN A 217 2.19 -26.92 1.43
C ASN A 217 3.03 -25.81 2.06
N THR A 218 3.81 -25.08 1.27
CA THR A 218 4.62 -23.95 1.74
C THR A 218 3.74 -22.72 1.98
N ASN A 219 2.78 -22.49 1.09
CA ASN A 219 1.94 -21.30 1.07
C ASN A 219 0.56 -21.51 1.72
N LYS A 220 0.49 -22.24 2.83
CA LYS A 220 -0.80 -22.49 3.53
C LYS A 220 -1.45 -21.18 3.99
N GLY A 221 -2.77 -21.10 3.88
CA GLY A 221 -3.50 -19.90 4.31
C GLY A 221 -4.99 -20.14 4.51
N ALA A 222 -5.77 -19.06 4.39
CA ALA A 222 -7.19 -19.05 4.74
C ALA A 222 -8.12 -19.41 3.57
N PHE A 223 -7.68 -19.23 2.31
CA PHE A 223 -8.56 -19.27 1.15
C PHE A 223 -8.61 -20.65 0.49
N ASP A 224 -9.80 -21.12 0.14
CA ASP A 224 -9.96 -22.42 -0.53
C ASP A 224 -9.31 -22.42 -1.91
N LEU A 225 -8.51 -23.45 -2.21
CA LEU A 225 -7.88 -23.65 -3.51
C LEU A 225 -8.74 -24.55 -4.41
N LYS A 226 -9.12 -24.06 -5.58
CA LYS A 226 -9.84 -24.81 -6.62
C LYS A 226 -8.97 -24.94 -7.86
N LEU A 227 -8.94 -26.12 -8.44
CA LEU A 227 -8.19 -26.38 -9.66
C LEU A 227 -9.15 -26.53 -10.83
N ASN A 228 -8.94 -25.71 -11.85
CA ASN A 228 -9.67 -25.75 -13.10
C ASN A 228 -8.74 -26.35 -14.15
N LEU A 229 -8.98 -27.62 -14.49
CA LEU A 229 -8.25 -28.32 -15.53
C LEU A 229 -8.92 -28.02 -16.87
N TYR A 230 -8.16 -27.58 -17.86
CA TYR A 230 -8.65 -27.40 -19.21
C TYR A 230 -7.75 -28.09 -20.22
N ASP A 231 -8.37 -28.55 -21.31
CA ASP A 231 -7.69 -29.10 -22.47
C ASP A 231 -8.00 -28.17 -23.67
N GLU A 232 -6.96 -27.61 -24.27
CA GLU A 232 -7.10 -26.67 -25.39
C GLU A 232 -7.59 -27.34 -26.68
N LEU A 233 -7.23 -28.62 -26.89
CA LEU A 233 -7.57 -29.38 -28.07
C LEU A 233 -9.02 -29.88 -28.02
N LEU A 234 -9.44 -30.37 -26.86
CA LEU A 234 -10.78 -30.95 -26.68
C LEU A 234 -11.81 -29.95 -26.15
N LYS A 235 -11.39 -28.74 -25.77
CA LYS A 235 -12.23 -27.69 -25.14
C LYS A 235 -13.00 -28.18 -23.89
N TYR A 236 -12.54 -29.24 -23.24
CA TYR A 236 -13.11 -29.69 -21.98
C TYR A 236 -12.55 -28.87 -20.82
N LYS A 237 -13.42 -28.55 -19.86
CA LYS A 237 -13.05 -27.90 -18.61
C LYS A 237 -13.62 -28.71 -17.44
N VAL A 238 -12.77 -29.13 -16.52
CA VAL A 238 -13.14 -29.86 -15.31
C VAL A 238 -12.66 -29.06 -14.10
N THR A 239 -13.60 -28.72 -13.23
CA THR A 239 -13.27 -28.10 -11.95
C THR A 239 -13.11 -29.20 -10.90
N ALA A 240 -11.88 -29.40 -10.44
CA ALA A 240 -11.59 -30.23 -9.29
C ALA A 240 -11.78 -29.41 -8.01
N HIS A 241 -12.73 -29.85 -7.18
CA HIS A 241 -13.01 -29.24 -5.89
C HIS A 241 -12.08 -29.82 -4.83
N SER A 242 -11.05 -29.07 -4.46
CA SER A 242 -10.22 -29.39 -3.31
C SER A 242 -10.84 -28.75 -2.08
N ARG A 243 -11.50 -29.53 -1.22
CA ARG A 243 -11.98 -29.04 0.09
C ARG A 243 -10.90 -29.05 1.17
N SER A 244 -9.78 -29.72 0.92
CA SER A 244 -8.73 -29.96 1.91
C SER A 244 -7.54 -29.02 1.82
N TYR A 245 -7.41 -28.25 0.74
CA TYR A 245 -6.23 -27.41 0.51
C TYR A 245 -6.62 -25.93 0.53
N LYS A 246 -5.96 -25.18 1.41
CA LYS A 246 -6.11 -23.74 1.56
C LYS A 246 -4.79 -23.05 1.35
N ILE A 247 -4.83 -21.91 0.68
CA ILE A 247 -3.65 -21.14 0.30
C ILE A 247 -3.75 -19.70 0.83
N ASN A 248 -2.60 -19.09 1.10
CA ASN A 248 -2.54 -17.65 1.32
C ASN A 248 -2.65 -16.91 -0.02
N LEU A 249 -3.01 -15.63 0.01
CA LEU A 249 -3.00 -14.77 -1.17
C LEU A 249 -2.17 -13.52 -0.88
N ASP A 250 -0.88 -13.65 -1.10
CA ASP A 250 0.07 -12.55 -1.04
C ASP A 250 0.86 -12.39 -2.35
N ASN A 251 1.68 -11.35 -2.40
CA ASN A 251 2.47 -11.04 -3.59
C ASN A 251 3.53 -12.11 -3.88
N SER A 252 3.93 -12.92 -2.89
CA SER A 252 4.89 -14.02 -3.10
C SER A 252 4.23 -15.22 -3.75
N VAL A 253 3.03 -15.60 -3.30
CA VAL A 253 2.22 -16.68 -3.88
C VAL A 253 1.95 -16.43 -5.37
N ILE A 254 1.62 -15.19 -5.73
CA ILE A 254 1.33 -14.84 -7.12
C ILE A 254 2.58 -14.89 -7.99
N LYS A 255 3.70 -14.37 -7.49
CA LYS A 255 4.99 -14.47 -8.21
C LYS A 255 5.40 -15.92 -8.43
N GLU A 256 5.16 -16.80 -7.46
CA GLU A 256 5.42 -18.22 -7.59
C GLU A 256 4.50 -18.88 -8.63
N LEU A 257 3.20 -18.58 -8.62
CA LEU A 257 2.25 -19.06 -9.65
C LEU A 257 2.66 -18.60 -11.06
N ASP A 258 3.02 -17.32 -11.21
CA ASP A 258 3.49 -16.76 -12.47
C ASP A 258 4.79 -17.44 -12.94
N SER A 259 5.72 -17.71 -12.02
CA SER A 259 6.97 -18.42 -12.33
C SER A 259 6.76 -19.86 -12.79
N MET A 260 5.69 -20.50 -12.32
CA MET A 260 5.26 -21.83 -12.77
C MET A 260 4.51 -21.78 -14.11
N GLY A 261 4.24 -20.59 -14.66
CA GLY A 261 3.48 -20.40 -15.89
C GLY A 261 2.00 -20.76 -15.73
N VAL A 262 1.48 -20.61 -14.52
CA VAL A 262 0.13 -20.99 -14.14
C VAL A 262 -0.72 -19.74 -13.92
N SER A 263 -1.85 -19.67 -14.61
CA SER A 263 -2.80 -18.56 -14.43
C SER A 263 -3.78 -18.85 -13.29
N PHE A 264 -4.31 -17.80 -12.66
CA PHE A 264 -5.31 -17.94 -11.60
C PHE A 264 -6.41 -16.88 -11.72
N LYS A 265 -7.55 -17.16 -11.07
CA LYS A 265 -8.70 -16.28 -10.94
C LYS A 265 -9.12 -16.22 -9.48
N ILE A 266 -9.48 -15.03 -9.01
CA ILE A 266 -10.03 -14.84 -7.67
C ILE A 266 -11.55 -14.86 -7.79
N ASN A 267 -12.19 -15.79 -7.08
CA ASN A 267 -13.64 -15.77 -6.94
C ASN A 267 -13.99 -14.96 -5.69
N SER A 268 -14.64 -13.81 -5.89
CA SER A 268 -14.96 -12.85 -4.85
C SER A 268 -16.45 -12.82 -4.50
N GLN A 269 -16.77 -12.35 -3.29
CA GLN A 269 -18.11 -11.85 -2.94
C GLN A 269 -18.03 -10.33 -2.93
N THR A 270 -18.40 -9.68 -4.04
CA THR A 270 -18.66 -8.23 -4.03
C THR A 270 -20.03 -7.94 -3.47
#